data_AF-T1HYI9-F1
#
_entry.id   AF-T1HYI9-F1
#
_cell.length_a   1.000
_cell.length_b   1.000
_cell.length_c   1.000
_cell.angle_alpha   90.00
_cell.angle_beta   90.00
_cell.angle_gamma   90.00
#
_symmetry.space_group_name_H-M   'P 1'
#
loop_
_entity.id
_entity.type
_entity.pdbx_description
1 polymer ?
#
loop_
_entity_poly.entity_id
_entity_poly.type
_entity_poly.pdbx_seq_one_letter_code
_entity_poly.pdbx_strand_id
1 'polypeptide(L)'
;MNMIKIHRAFYENCLFEFLNPIIPPTLLTQMSGLSMFRMTLDIHLANAIGLGRELNNSDPQLSSDYIYNVKILLRMCKVDGGVYNMDKYPKNVTIKVNDENVNIMKGTLTDITPYVKINPSFENIIKVFNSKFEKSFYLLTVFLAKTLDFNIIIKNLLSNKIRSEEYTQNKITELLNKEESELELTSMEISLKCPFSQTIMVNPCQSVHCNHLECFEAVCYIKVNIANGKWICPICKIHAPPTNLVIDGYLLNALKIIPKDCICLILNKDGTCIPRKENNLCFNDLDEIKDVND
;
A
#
# COMPACT_ATOMS: atom_id res chain seq x y z
N MET A 1 -9.74 22.38 14.91
CA MET A 1 -8.74 21.45 14.33
C MET A 1 -8.50 20.34 15.35
N ASN A 2 -8.80 19.07 15.02
CA ASN A 2 -8.67 17.97 15.97
C ASN A 2 -7.21 17.47 15.99
N MET A 3 -6.43 17.94 16.97
CA MET A 3 -4.99 17.68 17.08
C MET A 3 -4.66 16.19 17.25
N ILE A 4 -5.54 15.40 17.88
CA ILE A 4 -5.35 13.95 18.05
C ILE A 4 -5.47 13.23 16.71
N LYS A 5 -6.47 13.59 15.90
CA LYS A 5 -6.63 13.03 14.54
C LYS A 5 -5.46 13.37 13.63
N ILE A 6 -4.94 14.61 13.73
CA ILE A 6 -3.74 15.05 12.99
C ILE A 6 -2.52 14.26 13.42
N HIS A 7 -2.28 14.19 14.74
CA HIS A 7 -1.15 13.46 15.29
C HIS A 7 -1.18 12.02 14.80
N ARG A 8 -2.32 11.32 14.91
CA ARG A 8 -2.43 9.94 14.43
C ARG A 8 -2.14 9.82 12.93
N ALA A 9 -2.70 10.70 12.08
CA ALA A 9 -2.50 10.65 10.64
C ALA A 9 -1.03 10.82 10.21
N PHE A 10 -0.26 11.65 10.93
CA PHE A 10 1.15 11.88 10.64
C PHE A 10 2.08 10.71 10.98
N TYR A 11 1.66 9.80 11.87
CA TYR A 11 2.45 8.65 12.32
C TYR A 11 2.04 7.33 11.64
N GLU A 12 0.96 7.34 10.87
CA GLU A 12 0.54 6.17 10.11
C GLU A 12 1.26 6.12 8.75
N ASN A 13 1.98 5.02 8.51
CA ASN A 13 2.45 4.59 7.20
C ASN A 13 2.72 3.08 7.20
N CYS A 14 2.71 2.47 6.03
CA CYS A 14 2.82 1.03 5.86
C CYS A 14 4.25 0.51 5.66
N LEU A 15 5.20 1.41 5.39
CA LEU A 15 6.61 1.10 5.14
C LEU A 15 7.54 1.69 6.19
N PHE A 16 7.02 2.56 7.05
CA PHE A 16 7.83 3.30 8.01
C PHE A 16 7.15 3.33 9.38
N GLU A 17 7.94 3.07 10.41
CA GLU A 17 7.64 3.39 11.78
C GLU A 17 8.18 4.80 12.07
N PHE A 18 7.29 5.78 12.26
CA PHE A 18 7.70 7.13 12.64
C PHE A 18 7.99 7.20 14.13
N LEU A 19 9.18 7.70 14.45
CA LEU A 19 9.59 8.03 15.80
C LEU A 19 9.14 9.46 16.12
N ASN A 20 9.84 10.15 17.02
CA ASN A 20 9.53 11.53 17.37
C ASN A 20 9.79 12.49 16.19
N PRO A 21 8.94 13.51 15.99
CA PRO A 21 9.15 14.53 14.99
C PRO A 21 10.35 15.38 15.41
N ILE A 22 11.28 15.56 14.48
CA ILE A 22 12.38 16.52 14.60
C ILE A 22 11.82 17.94 14.46
N ILE A 23 10.88 18.12 13.52
CA ILE A 23 10.09 19.35 13.38
C ILE A 23 8.62 18.97 13.57
N PRO A 24 7.93 19.49 14.61
CA PRO A 24 6.53 19.17 14.86
C PRO A 24 5.64 19.67 13.70
N PRO A 25 4.42 19.10 13.53
CA PRO A 25 3.47 19.58 12.53
C PRO A 25 3.25 21.09 12.61
N THR A 26 3.74 21.82 11.62
CA THR A 26 3.77 23.28 11.57
C THR A 26 2.99 23.78 10.36
N LEU A 27 2.12 24.77 10.55
CA LEU A 27 1.34 25.38 9.48
C LEU A 27 2.22 26.21 8.56
N LEU A 28 2.16 25.95 7.26
CA LEU A 28 2.79 26.79 6.25
C LEU A 28 1.98 28.05 6.00
N THR A 29 2.68 29.14 5.71
CA THR A 29 2.05 30.41 5.36
C THR A 29 1.27 30.27 4.05
N GLN A 30 0.08 30.88 3.99
CA GLN A 30 -0.74 30.93 2.78
C GLN A 30 -0.30 32.01 1.79
N MET A 31 0.59 32.91 2.23
CA MET A 31 1.17 33.92 1.35
C MET A 31 2.31 33.32 0.52
N SER A 32 2.45 33.79 -0.72
CA SER A 32 3.65 33.51 -1.51
C SER A 32 4.89 33.95 -0.75
N GLY A 33 5.87 33.07 -0.62
CA GLY A 33 7.09 33.40 0.09
C GLY A 33 7.88 32.18 0.51
N LEU A 34 8.87 32.47 1.35
CA LEU A 34 9.80 31.51 1.92
C LEU A 34 9.36 31.17 3.36
N SER A 35 9.07 29.89 3.61
CA SER A 35 9.04 29.33 4.96
C SER A 35 10.38 28.67 5.24
N MET A 36 10.99 28.96 6.38
CA MET A 36 12.30 28.43 6.74
C MET A 36 12.23 27.70 8.08
N PHE A 37 12.74 26.48 8.11
CA PHE A 37 12.83 25.64 9.29
C PHE A 37 14.28 25.29 9.55
N ARG A 38 14.66 25.24 10.83
CA ARG A 38 15.99 24.89 11.29
C ARG A 38 15.89 23.66 12.17
N MET A 39 16.81 22.73 11.99
CA MET A 39 16.91 21.55 12.85
C MET A 39 18.37 21.20 13.10
N THR A 40 18.65 20.71 14.30
CA THR A 40 19.91 20.07 14.67
C THR A 40 19.60 18.63 15.03
N LEU A 41 20.53 17.73 14.72
CA LEU A 41 20.41 16.33 15.13
C LEU A 41 21.17 16.18 16.45
N ASP A 42 20.55 15.63 17.49
CA ASP A 42 21.33 15.26 18.66
C ASP A 42 22.23 14.05 18.36
N ILE A 43 23.11 13.72 19.31
CA ILE A 43 24.05 12.61 19.18
C ILE A 43 23.33 11.26 19.00
N HIS A 44 22.17 11.07 19.62
CA HIS A 44 21.40 9.83 19.54
C HIS A 44 20.76 9.66 18.16
N LEU A 45 20.16 10.72 17.62
CA LEU A 45 19.60 10.72 16.26
C LEU A 45 20.68 10.53 15.20
N ALA A 46 21.81 11.25 15.32
CA ALA A 46 22.92 11.10 14.39
C ALA A 46 23.48 9.67 14.39
N ASN A 47 23.63 9.07 15.58
CA ASN A 47 24.06 7.68 15.71
C ASN A 47 23.02 6.70 15.17
N ALA A 48 21.72 6.91 15.39
CA ALA A 48 20.68 6.04 14.86
C ALA A 48 20.70 5.98 13.32
N ILE A 49 20.91 7.13 12.67
CA ILE A 49 21.04 7.19 11.20
C ILE A 49 22.36 6.58 10.75
N GLY A 50 23.47 6.85 11.46
CA GLY A 50 24.80 6.33 11.13
C GLY A 50 24.92 4.81 11.27
N LEU A 51 24.39 4.24 12.35
CA LEU A 51 24.35 2.80 12.60
C LEU A 51 23.33 2.07 11.72
N GLY A 52 22.32 2.80 11.23
CA GLY A 52 21.32 2.29 10.30
C GLY A 52 21.78 2.15 8.85
N ARG A 53 23.08 2.33 8.58
CA ARG A 53 23.67 2.21 7.25
C ARG A 53 24.03 0.76 6.96
N GLU A 54 23.37 0.19 5.98
CA GLU A 54 23.75 -1.10 5.39
C GLU A 54 24.32 -0.87 3.99
N LEU A 55 25.37 -1.62 3.62
CA LEU A 55 25.90 -1.59 2.26
C LEU A 55 24.86 -2.20 1.32
N ASN A 56 24.51 -1.48 0.25
CA ASN A 56 23.65 -2.02 -0.78
C ASN A 56 24.43 -3.04 -1.62
N ASN A 57 24.34 -4.33 -1.26
CA ASN A 57 25.02 -5.42 -1.98
C ASN A 57 24.32 -5.83 -3.29
N SER A 58 23.31 -5.07 -3.75
CA SER A 58 22.51 -5.45 -4.92
C SER A 58 23.19 -5.16 -6.28
N ASP A 59 24.26 -4.37 -6.32
CA ASP A 59 25.07 -4.18 -7.54
C ASP A 59 26.56 -3.86 -7.21
N PRO A 60 27.51 -4.77 -7.53
CA PRO A 60 28.94 -4.54 -7.31
C PRO A 60 29.54 -3.38 -8.12
N GLN A 61 28.84 -2.86 -9.14
CA GLN A 61 29.34 -1.78 -9.99
C GLN A 61 28.93 -0.37 -9.53
N LEU A 62 27.92 -0.22 -8.67
CA LEU A 62 27.55 1.04 -8.04
C LEU A 62 28.13 1.14 -6.63
N SER A 63 29.43 1.43 -6.57
CA SER A 63 30.17 1.65 -5.33
C SER A 63 29.75 2.96 -4.64
N SER A 64 28.64 2.98 -3.89
CA SER A 64 28.41 3.83 -2.68
C SER A 64 26.95 3.95 -2.22
N ASP A 65 26.00 3.14 -2.69
CA ASP A 65 24.62 3.26 -2.20
C ASP A 65 24.49 2.61 -0.82
N TYR A 66 24.36 3.42 0.23
CA TYR A 66 23.98 2.94 1.55
C TYR A 66 22.46 2.86 1.65
N ILE A 67 21.93 1.72 2.09
CA ILE A 67 20.52 1.61 2.47
C ILE A 67 20.43 2.06 3.93
N TYR A 68 19.71 3.16 4.14
CA TYR A 68 19.39 3.67 5.46
C TYR A 68 18.12 3.00 5.96
N ASN A 69 18.25 2.13 6.96
CA ASN A 69 17.09 1.55 7.66
C ASN A 69 16.45 2.56 8.64
N VAL A 70 17.13 3.67 8.92
CA VAL A 70 16.61 4.85 9.64
C VAL A 70 16.80 6.08 8.77
N LYS A 71 15.71 6.79 8.49
CA LYS A 71 15.64 7.91 7.55
C LYS A 71 15.08 9.17 8.19
N ILE A 72 15.43 10.32 7.63
CA ILE A 72 14.78 11.59 7.91
C ILE A 72 13.76 11.85 6.80
N LEU A 73 12.49 11.82 7.14
CA LEU A 73 11.38 11.95 6.20
C LEU A 73 10.64 13.27 6.41
N LEU A 74 10.47 14.02 5.32
CA LEU A 74 9.62 15.20 5.27
C LEU A 74 8.22 14.79 4.81
N ARG A 75 7.19 15.20 5.55
CA ARG A 75 5.79 14.99 5.20
C ARG A 75 5.04 16.31 5.14
N MET A 76 4.12 16.39 4.18
CA MET A 76 3.17 17.48 4.09
C MET A 76 1.74 16.94 4.09
N CYS A 77 0.85 17.61 4.81
CA CYS A 77 -0.57 17.26 4.87
C CYS A 77 -1.41 18.42 4.32
N LYS A 78 -2.20 18.16 3.29
CA LYS A 78 -3.23 19.10 2.81
C LYS A 78 -4.47 18.96 3.68
N VAL A 79 -4.88 20.06 4.31
CA VAL A 79 -6.11 20.15 5.11
C VAL A 79 -7.18 20.85 4.27
N ASP A 80 -8.27 20.13 4.01
CA ASP A 80 -9.38 20.60 3.17
C ASP A 80 -10.71 20.18 3.80
N GLY A 81 -11.53 21.15 4.23
CA GLY A 81 -12.82 20.85 4.88
C GLY A 81 -12.75 19.94 6.12
N GLY A 82 -11.62 19.93 6.84
CA GLY A 82 -11.40 19.03 8.00
C GLY A 82 -10.91 17.62 7.64
N VAL A 83 -10.71 17.32 6.36
CA VAL A 83 -10.05 16.10 5.87
C VAL A 83 -8.55 16.31 5.80
N TYR A 84 -7.79 15.33 6.30
CA TYR A 84 -6.32 15.34 6.33
C TYR A 84 -5.78 14.43 5.23
N ASN A 85 -5.24 15.04 4.18
CA ASN A 85 -4.67 14.31 3.05
C ASN A 85 -3.15 14.28 3.20
N MET A 86 -2.66 13.13 3.67
CA MET A 86 -1.23 12.89 3.92
C MET A 86 -0.41 12.83 2.63
N ASP A 87 0.85 13.25 2.73
CA ASP A 87 1.85 13.25 1.66
C ASP A 87 1.38 13.98 0.38
N LYS A 88 0.57 15.02 0.59
CA LYS A 88 0.10 15.94 -0.45
C LYS A 88 0.82 17.27 -0.31
N TYR A 89 1.47 17.65 -1.40
CA TYR A 89 2.29 18.85 -1.51
C TYR A 89 1.53 19.95 -2.28
N PRO A 90 1.77 21.23 -1.94
CA PRO A 90 1.21 22.33 -2.71
C PRO A 90 1.65 22.29 -4.18
N LYS A 91 0.80 22.78 -5.08
CA LYS A 91 1.21 22.96 -6.48
C LYS A 91 2.42 23.90 -6.58
N ASN A 92 3.41 23.47 -7.35
CA ASN A 92 4.66 24.20 -7.61
C ASN A 92 5.49 24.50 -6.34
N VAL A 93 5.35 23.70 -5.28
CA VAL A 93 6.26 23.81 -4.13
C VAL A 93 7.69 23.47 -4.56
N THR A 94 8.65 24.25 -4.09
CA THR A 94 10.07 23.91 -4.16
C THR A 94 10.59 23.77 -2.74
N ILE A 95 11.22 22.64 -2.43
CA ILE A 95 11.84 22.40 -1.12
C ILE A 95 13.34 22.31 -1.33
N LYS A 96 14.09 23.06 -0.53
CA LYS A 96 15.54 22.96 -0.43
C LYS A 96 15.95 22.53 0.97
N VAL A 97 16.94 21.65 1.07
CA VAL A 97 17.59 21.27 2.32
C VAL A 97 19.08 21.58 2.15
N ASN A 98 19.63 22.42 3.03
CA ASN A 98 21.01 22.89 2.92
C ASN A 98 21.37 23.45 1.54
N ASP A 99 20.44 24.23 0.97
CA ASP A 99 20.52 24.87 -0.35
C ASP A 99 20.46 23.95 -1.58
N GLU A 100 20.38 22.64 -1.38
CA GLU A 100 20.13 21.64 -2.43
C GLU A 100 18.64 21.39 -2.65
N ASN A 101 18.22 21.21 -3.91
CA ASN A 101 16.82 20.94 -4.23
C ASN A 101 16.46 19.49 -3.89
N VAL A 102 15.38 19.31 -3.14
CA VAL A 102 14.83 17.98 -2.83
C VAL A 102 13.95 17.51 -3.99
N ASN A 103 14.18 16.29 -4.45
CA ASN A 103 13.31 15.65 -5.43
C ASN A 103 11.99 15.19 -4.78
N ILE A 104 10.88 15.86 -5.11
CA ILE A 104 9.55 15.53 -4.59
C ILE A 104 8.82 14.66 -5.60
N MET A 105 8.68 13.37 -5.29
CA MET A 105 7.86 12.45 -6.07
C MET A 105 6.40 12.50 -5.59
N LYS A 106 5.46 12.74 -6.51
CA LYS A 106 4.03 12.86 -6.16
C LYS A 106 3.50 11.54 -5.58
N GLY A 107 2.92 11.62 -4.38
CA GLY A 107 2.26 10.49 -3.73
C GLY A 107 3.19 9.54 -2.98
N THR A 108 4.48 9.87 -2.86
CA THR A 108 5.43 9.13 -2.03
C THR A 108 5.92 10.00 -0.87
N LEU A 109 6.42 9.36 0.17
CA LEU A 109 7.14 10.05 1.24
C LEU A 109 8.43 10.68 0.69
N THR A 110 8.78 11.87 1.19
CA THR A 110 9.99 12.57 0.75
C THR A 110 11.14 12.26 1.69
N ASP A 111 12.10 11.49 1.20
CA ASP A 111 13.34 11.18 1.91
C ASP A 111 14.33 12.35 1.77
N ILE A 112 14.60 13.03 2.89
CA ILE A 112 15.55 14.14 2.93
C ILE A 112 16.91 13.74 3.53
N THR A 113 17.08 12.48 3.94
CA THR A 113 18.32 11.96 4.55
C THR A 113 19.57 12.32 3.74
N PRO A 114 19.59 12.20 2.39
CA PRO A 114 20.79 12.50 1.59
C PRO A 114 21.24 13.96 1.64
N TYR A 115 20.33 14.89 1.93
CA TYR A 115 20.59 16.33 1.91
C TYR A 115 20.93 16.87 3.32
N VAL A 116 20.82 16.04 4.35
CA VAL A 116 21.02 16.42 5.75
C VAL A 116 22.47 16.17 6.16
N LYS A 117 23.08 17.15 6.82
CA LYS A 117 24.35 17.02 7.52
C LYS A 117 24.10 16.19 8.79
N ILE A 118 24.49 14.91 8.74
CA ILE A 118 24.39 13.96 9.86
C ILE A 118 25.55 14.21 10.84
N ASN A 119 25.55 15.38 11.47
CA ASN A 119 26.55 15.76 12.47
C ASN A 119 25.91 16.72 13.48
N PRO A 120 25.96 16.44 14.79
CA PRO A 120 25.30 17.25 15.81
C PRO A 120 25.78 18.69 15.93
N SER A 121 27.00 19.00 15.46
CA SER A 121 27.56 20.34 15.49
C SER A 121 27.05 21.24 14.37
N PHE A 122 26.33 20.71 13.39
CA PHE A 122 25.83 21.47 12.25
C PHE A 122 24.32 21.63 12.28
N GLU A 123 23.88 22.84 11.97
CA GLU A 123 22.48 23.12 11.71
C GLU A 123 22.11 22.72 10.28
N ASN A 124 20.92 22.14 10.13
CA ASN A 124 20.28 21.84 8.87
C ASN A 124 19.14 22.82 8.62
N ILE A 125 19.10 23.40 7.42
CA ILE A 125 18.10 24.41 7.07
C ILE A 125 17.21 23.88 5.95
N ILE A 126 15.90 23.88 6.20
CA ILE A 126 14.86 23.50 5.23
C ILE A 126 14.14 24.78 4.77
N LYS A 127 14.17 25.05 3.48
CA LYS A 127 13.53 26.20 2.84
C LYS A 127 12.40 25.70 1.95
N VAL A 128 11.17 26.14 2.24
CA VAL A 128 9.97 25.82 1.45
C VAL A 128 9.51 27.08 0.73
N PHE A 129 9.54 27.03 -0.59
CA PHE A 129 9.06 28.09 -1.46
C PHE A 129 7.69 27.68 -2.00
N ASN A 130 6.66 28.49 -1.69
CA ASN A 130 5.28 28.24 -2.14
C ASN A 130 4.78 29.35 -3.05
N SER A 131 3.93 28.97 -4.01
CA SER A 131 3.19 29.91 -4.86
C SER A 131 1.87 30.32 -4.21
N LYS A 132 1.36 31.52 -4.55
CA LYS A 132 0.28 32.24 -3.86
C LYS A 132 -1.12 31.62 -3.94
N PHE A 133 -1.30 30.47 -4.59
CA PHE A 133 -2.56 30.17 -5.30
C PHE A 133 -3.40 29.00 -4.78
N GLU A 134 -3.05 28.39 -3.64
CA GLU A 134 -3.88 27.34 -3.06
C GLU A 134 -4.66 27.84 -1.86
N LYS A 135 -6.00 27.73 -1.94
CA LYS A 135 -6.94 28.05 -0.85
C LYS A 135 -6.88 27.05 0.31
N SER A 136 -6.05 26.01 0.20
CA SER A 136 -5.94 24.93 1.19
C SER A 136 -4.82 25.21 2.19
N PHE A 137 -4.97 24.69 3.40
CA PHE A 137 -3.93 24.77 4.41
C PHE A 137 -2.99 23.58 4.29
N TYR A 138 -1.71 23.81 4.52
CA TYR A 138 -0.69 22.75 4.51
C TYR A 138 0.06 22.74 5.83
N LEU A 139 0.16 21.56 6.42
CA LEU A 139 1.04 21.30 7.56
C LEU A 139 2.31 20.61 7.05
N LEU A 140 3.47 21.01 7.57
CA LEU A 140 4.75 20.37 7.33
C LEU A 140 5.29 19.77 8.62
N THR A 141 5.90 18.60 8.54
CA THR A 141 6.63 17.99 9.64
C THR A 141 7.83 17.22 9.11
N VAL A 142 8.82 17.02 9.97
CA VAL A 142 9.99 16.20 9.67
C VAL A 142 10.12 15.16 10.77
N PHE A 143 10.20 13.90 10.37
CA PHE A 143 10.32 12.77 11.27
C PHE A 143 11.66 12.05 11.11
N LEU A 144 12.13 11.48 12.20
CA LEU A 144 12.98 10.30 12.12
C LEU A 144 12.06 9.08 11.94
N ALA A 145 12.36 8.21 10.99
CA ALA A 145 11.54 7.06 10.67
C ALA A 145 12.39 5.81 10.41
N LYS A 146 11.96 4.67 10.92
CA LYS A 146 12.59 3.38 10.65
C LYS A 146 11.85 2.67 9.52
N THR A 147 12.56 2.15 8.52
CA THR A 147 11.95 1.30 7.49
C THR A 147 11.46 0.01 8.14
N LEU A 148 10.21 -0.36 7.86
CA LEU A 148 9.66 -1.64 8.27
C LEU A 148 10.27 -2.75 7.41
N ASP A 149 10.76 -3.79 8.07
CA ASP A 149 11.32 -4.96 7.39
C ASP A 149 10.23 -5.74 6.65
N PHE A 150 10.52 -6.12 5.41
CA PHE A 150 9.60 -6.85 4.55
C PHE A 150 9.09 -8.15 5.20
N ASN A 151 9.97 -8.91 5.84
CA ASN A 151 9.62 -10.17 6.48
C ASN A 151 8.71 -9.94 7.69
N ILE A 152 8.92 -8.84 8.44
CA ILE A 152 8.03 -8.45 9.53
C ILE A 152 6.63 -8.10 9.02
N ILE A 153 6.53 -7.30 7.95
CA ILE A 153 5.24 -6.93 7.33
C ILE A 153 4.49 -8.20 6.88
N ILE A 154 5.18 -9.09 6.16
CA ILE A 154 4.60 -10.35 5.67
C ILE A 154 4.18 -11.24 6.83
N LYS A 155 5.06 -11.48 7.80
CA LYS A 155 4.75 -12.30 8.98
C LYS A 155 3.51 -11.79 9.70
N ASN A 156 3.41 -10.48 9.92
CA ASN A 156 2.24 -9.90 10.58
C ASN A 156 0.95 -10.09 9.75
N LEU A 157 1.01 -9.90 8.42
CA LEU A 157 -0.14 -10.13 7.54
C LEU A 157 -0.58 -11.60 7.57
N LEU A 158 0.36 -12.53 7.43
CA LEU A 158 0.07 -13.96 7.35
C LEU A 158 -0.39 -14.56 8.69
N SER A 159 0.12 -14.06 9.83
CA SER A 159 -0.20 -14.62 11.15
C SER A 159 -1.36 -13.94 11.86
N ASN A 160 -1.54 -12.62 11.66
CA ASN A 160 -2.44 -11.83 12.51
C ASN A 160 -3.63 -11.22 11.74
N LYS A 161 -3.67 -11.33 10.40
CA LYS A 161 -4.71 -10.71 9.56
C LYS A 161 -5.41 -11.73 8.68
N ILE A 162 -5.79 -12.87 9.23
CA ILE A 162 -6.60 -13.87 8.55
C ILE A 162 -8.08 -13.55 8.80
N ARG A 163 -8.83 -13.38 7.72
CA ARG A 163 -10.29 -13.20 7.76
C ARG A 163 -10.98 -14.55 7.96
N SER A 164 -12.07 -14.59 8.71
CA SER A 164 -12.85 -15.82 8.91
C SER A 164 -13.43 -16.35 7.60
N GLU A 165 -13.59 -17.66 7.51
CA GLU A 165 -14.22 -18.32 6.36
C GLU A 165 -15.67 -17.87 6.18
N GLU A 166 -16.38 -17.69 7.29
CA GLU A 166 -17.77 -17.23 7.36
C GLU A 166 -17.98 -15.91 6.61
N TYR A 167 -17.02 -14.99 6.67
CA TYR A 167 -17.13 -13.73 5.93
C TYR A 167 -17.24 -13.97 4.43
N THR A 168 -16.38 -14.83 3.89
CA THR A 168 -16.33 -15.11 2.46
C THR A 168 -17.55 -15.92 2.04
N GLN A 169 -17.99 -16.87 2.88
CA GLN A 169 -19.24 -17.60 2.68
C GLN A 169 -20.46 -16.66 2.62
N ASN A 170 -20.59 -15.74 3.58
CA ASN A 170 -21.67 -14.75 3.58
C ASN A 170 -21.61 -13.85 2.34
N LYS A 171 -20.41 -13.43 1.93
CA LYS A 171 -20.22 -12.62 0.72
C LYS A 171 -20.57 -13.37 -0.57
N ILE A 172 -20.29 -14.68 -0.65
CA ILE A 172 -20.73 -15.54 -1.75
C ILE A 172 -22.26 -15.54 -1.80
N THR A 173 -22.92 -15.81 -0.68
CA THR A 173 -24.38 -15.81 -0.55
C THR A 173 -24.98 -14.46 -0.95
N GLU A 174 -24.43 -13.34 -0.47
CA GLU A 174 -24.89 -11.99 -0.83
C GLU A 174 -24.77 -11.71 -2.32
N LEU A 175 -23.65 -12.09 -2.95
CA LEU A 175 -23.42 -11.84 -4.37
C LEU A 175 -24.31 -12.72 -5.26
N LEU A 176 -24.57 -13.96 -4.87
CA LEU A 176 -25.45 -14.88 -5.61
C LEU A 176 -26.95 -14.63 -5.36
N ASN A 177 -27.30 -13.90 -4.29
CA ASN A 177 -28.67 -13.51 -3.98
C ASN A 177 -29.08 -12.12 -4.50
N LYS A 178 -28.18 -11.35 -5.12
CA LYS A 178 -28.53 -9.99 -5.59
C LYS A 178 -29.62 -10.03 -6.66
N GLU A 179 -30.81 -9.61 -6.27
CA GLU A 179 -32.11 -9.67 -6.97
C GLU A 179 -32.24 -8.77 -8.23
N GLU A 180 -31.15 -8.35 -8.89
CA GLU A 180 -31.22 -7.44 -10.05
C GLU A 180 -31.32 -8.16 -11.40
N SER A 181 -31.23 -9.50 -11.45
CA SER A 181 -31.40 -10.28 -12.69
C SER A 181 -32.54 -11.29 -12.56
N GLU A 182 -33.39 -11.41 -13.58
CA GLU A 182 -34.43 -12.46 -13.71
C GLU A 182 -33.85 -13.89 -13.68
N LEU A 183 -32.52 -14.03 -13.75
CA LEU A 183 -31.78 -15.28 -13.64
C LEU A 183 -31.15 -15.39 -12.24
N GLU A 184 -31.54 -16.43 -11.51
CA GLU A 184 -30.94 -16.77 -10.22
C GLU A 184 -29.56 -17.42 -10.44
N LEU A 185 -28.48 -16.77 -9.99
CA LEU A 185 -27.13 -17.33 -10.06
C LEU A 185 -26.95 -18.37 -8.95
N THR A 186 -26.75 -19.63 -9.34
CA THR A 186 -26.53 -20.74 -8.38
C THR A 186 -25.07 -20.89 -7.95
N SER A 187 -24.15 -20.42 -8.80
CA SER A 187 -22.71 -20.49 -8.56
C SER A 187 -21.96 -19.41 -9.32
N MET A 188 -20.70 -19.19 -8.94
CA MET A 188 -19.77 -18.31 -9.65
C MET A 188 -18.38 -18.92 -9.69
N GLU A 189 -17.65 -18.68 -10.78
CA GLU A 189 -16.27 -19.15 -10.93
C GLU A 189 -15.27 -18.04 -10.59
N ILE A 190 -14.23 -18.37 -9.83
CA ILE A 190 -13.09 -17.50 -9.56
C ILE A 190 -11.78 -18.17 -9.94
N SER A 191 -10.78 -17.39 -10.34
CA SER A 191 -9.43 -17.91 -10.61
C SER A 191 -8.61 -18.05 -9.32
N LEU A 192 -7.83 -19.12 -9.24
CA LEU A 192 -6.77 -19.33 -8.25
C LEU A 192 -5.40 -18.81 -8.73
N LYS A 193 -5.28 -18.32 -9.98
CA LYS A 193 -4.06 -17.70 -10.48
C LYS A 193 -3.99 -16.25 -10.02
N CYS A 194 -2.84 -15.87 -9.44
CA CYS A 194 -2.60 -14.49 -9.05
C CYS A 194 -2.39 -13.60 -10.29
N PRO A 195 -3.04 -12.43 -10.39
CA PRO A 195 -2.91 -11.53 -11.53
C PRO A 195 -1.50 -10.94 -11.71
N PHE A 196 -0.66 -10.96 -10.67
CA PHE A 196 0.72 -10.47 -10.74
C PHE A 196 1.73 -11.56 -11.07
N SER A 197 1.72 -12.67 -10.32
CA SER A 197 2.73 -13.72 -10.50
C SER A 197 2.40 -14.68 -11.64
N GLN A 198 1.15 -14.69 -12.12
CA GLN A 198 0.63 -15.66 -13.10
C GLN A 198 0.76 -17.12 -12.63
N THR A 199 0.96 -17.33 -11.33
CA THR A 199 1.02 -18.63 -10.67
C THR A 199 -0.19 -18.81 -9.75
N ILE A 200 -0.47 -20.05 -9.36
CA ILE A 200 -1.43 -20.33 -8.28
C ILE A 200 -0.95 -19.60 -7.01
N MET A 201 -1.87 -18.87 -6.37
CA MET A 201 -1.57 -18.16 -5.12
C MET A 201 -1.41 -19.15 -3.96
N VAL A 202 -0.49 -18.81 -3.07
CA VAL A 202 -0.25 -19.50 -1.79
C VAL A 202 -0.88 -18.73 -0.64
N ASN A 203 -0.84 -17.39 -0.71
CA ASN A 203 -1.38 -16.49 0.30
C ASN A 203 -2.47 -15.62 -0.34
N PRO A 204 -3.73 -16.11 -0.42
CA PRO A 204 -4.82 -15.37 -1.04
C PRO A 204 -5.12 -14.11 -0.24
N CYS A 205 -4.88 -12.95 -0.85
CA CYS A 205 -4.97 -11.66 -0.20
C CYS A 205 -5.93 -10.71 -0.91
N GLN A 206 -6.58 -9.87 -0.13
CA GLN A 206 -7.42 -8.76 -0.57
C GLN A 206 -7.31 -7.57 0.37
N SER A 207 -7.81 -6.42 -0.07
CA SER A 207 -8.14 -5.32 0.85
C SER A 207 -9.45 -5.61 1.59
N VAL A 208 -9.56 -5.13 2.83
CA VAL A 208 -10.84 -5.10 3.56
C VAL A 208 -11.94 -4.30 2.86
N HIS A 209 -11.58 -3.46 1.90
CA HIS A 209 -12.52 -2.64 1.13
C HIS A 209 -12.85 -3.22 -0.26
N CYS A 210 -12.31 -4.40 -0.61
CA CYS A 210 -12.61 -5.04 -1.88
C CYS A 210 -14.04 -5.61 -1.88
N ASN A 211 -14.81 -5.35 -2.95
CA ASN A 211 -16.15 -5.92 -3.13
C ASN A 211 -16.19 -7.20 -4.00
N HIS A 212 -15.04 -7.61 -4.55
CA HIS A 212 -14.90 -8.85 -5.35
C HIS A 212 -14.47 -10.04 -4.49
N LEU A 213 -14.56 -11.26 -5.00
CA LEU A 213 -14.15 -12.50 -4.30
C LEU A 213 -12.77 -12.99 -4.71
N GLU A 214 -12.28 -12.57 -5.87
CA GLU A 214 -10.96 -12.94 -6.40
C GLU A 214 -9.84 -12.39 -5.52
N CYS A 215 -8.80 -13.17 -5.29
CA CYS A 215 -7.65 -12.78 -4.48
C CYS A 215 -6.40 -12.59 -5.33
N PHE A 216 -5.36 -12.04 -4.72
CA PHE A 216 -4.01 -11.96 -5.29
C PHE A 216 -2.98 -12.47 -4.29
N GLU A 217 -1.79 -12.84 -4.76
CA GLU A 217 -0.70 -13.34 -3.90
C GLU A 217 -0.11 -12.23 -3.04
N ALA A 218 -0.25 -12.35 -1.72
CA ALA A 218 0.18 -11.35 -0.73
C ALA A 218 1.66 -10.97 -0.86
N VAL A 219 2.55 -11.96 -0.96
CA VAL A 219 4.01 -11.74 -0.93
C VAL A 219 4.46 -11.00 -2.18
N CYS A 220 3.97 -11.42 -3.34
CA CYS A 220 4.23 -10.78 -4.61
C CYS A 220 3.71 -9.34 -4.63
N TYR A 221 2.47 -9.14 -4.15
CA TYR A 221 1.84 -7.82 -4.09
C TYR A 221 2.66 -6.83 -3.26
N ILE A 222 3.07 -7.20 -2.04
CA ILE A 222 3.84 -6.31 -1.17
C ILE A 222 5.21 -6.01 -1.77
N LYS A 223 5.91 -7.02 -2.31
CA LYS A 223 7.23 -6.84 -2.92
C LYS A 223 7.20 -5.84 -4.09
N VAL A 224 6.22 -5.99 -4.99
CA VAL A 224 6.04 -5.08 -6.14
C VAL A 224 5.70 -3.66 -5.70
N ASN A 225 4.85 -3.51 -4.68
CA ASN A 225 4.43 -2.20 -4.21
C ASN A 225 5.46 -1.47 -3.34
N ILE A 226 6.37 -2.20 -2.66
CA ILE A 226 7.55 -1.58 -2.04
C ILE A 226 8.40 -0.88 -3.11
N ALA A 227 8.56 -1.50 -4.28
CA ALA A 227 9.37 -0.94 -5.36
C ALA A 227 8.70 0.24 -6.08
N ASN A 228 7.37 0.20 -6.28
CA ASN A 228 6.67 1.19 -7.11
C ASN A 228 5.77 2.19 -6.34
N GLY A 229 5.50 1.95 -5.06
CA GLY A 229 4.72 2.82 -4.17
C GLY A 229 3.24 3.00 -4.53
N LYS A 230 2.64 2.19 -5.42
CA LYS A 230 1.28 2.44 -5.93
C LYS A 230 0.18 2.03 -4.95
N TRP A 231 0.31 0.86 -4.33
CA TRP A 231 -0.66 0.26 -3.40
C TRP A 231 -2.08 0.21 -3.96
N ILE A 232 -2.23 -0.28 -5.20
CA ILE A 232 -3.51 -0.39 -5.89
C ILE A 232 -3.88 -1.86 -6.08
N CYS A 233 -5.09 -2.24 -5.69
CA CYS A 233 -5.64 -3.57 -5.91
C CYS A 233 -5.58 -3.94 -7.40
N PRO A 234 -5.01 -5.09 -7.80
CA PRO A 234 -4.91 -5.47 -9.20
C PRO A 234 -6.26 -5.73 -9.86
N ILE A 235 -7.27 -6.08 -9.07
CA ILE A 235 -8.59 -6.51 -9.56
C ILE A 235 -9.50 -5.28 -9.70
N CYS A 236 -9.90 -4.66 -8.59
CA CYS A 236 -10.85 -3.53 -8.61
C CYS A 236 -10.22 -2.13 -8.59
N LYS A 237 -8.89 -2.02 -8.63
CA LYS A 237 -8.15 -0.74 -8.72
C LYS A 237 -8.35 0.25 -7.55
N ILE A 238 -8.92 -0.19 -6.42
CA ILE A 238 -8.99 0.63 -5.20
C ILE A 238 -7.63 0.71 -4.49
N HIS A 239 -7.44 1.73 -3.66
CA HIS A 239 -6.26 1.84 -2.80
C HIS A 239 -6.26 0.73 -1.72
N ALA A 240 -5.17 -0.03 -1.66
CA ALA A 240 -5.01 -1.24 -0.86
C ALA A 240 -3.61 -1.31 -0.22
N PRO A 241 -3.30 -0.42 0.76
CA PRO A 241 -2.03 -0.45 1.49
C PRO A 241 -1.98 -1.65 2.46
N PRO A 242 -0.79 -2.08 2.92
CA PRO A 242 -0.59 -3.19 3.86
C PRO A 242 -1.45 -3.14 5.14
N THR A 243 -1.81 -1.93 5.60
CA THR A 243 -2.71 -1.74 6.73
C THR A 243 -4.11 -2.30 6.48
N ASN A 244 -4.56 -2.28 5.22
CA ASN A 244 -5.89 -2.70 4.80
C ASN A 244 -5.91 -4.11 4.20
N LEU A 245 -4.74 -4.71 4.00
CA LEU A 245 -4.64 -6.09 3.49
C LEU A 245 -5.02 -7.10 4.56
N VAL A 246 -5.67 -8.17 4.11
CA VAL A 246 -6.00 -9.35 4.89
C VAL A 246 -5.88 -10.60 4.02
N ILE A 247 -5.65 -11.74 4.67
CA ILE A 247 -5.66 -13.07 4.04
C ILE A 247 -7.08 -13.61 4.09
N ASP A 248 -7.56 -14.12 2.97
CA ASP A 248 -8.87 -14.77 2.89
C ASP A 248 -8.77 -16.20 3.46
N GLY A 249 -9.36 -16.43 4.64
CA GLY A 249 -9.28 -17.72 5.33
C GLY A 249 -9.98 -18.85 4.58
N TYR A 250 -11.08 -18.54 3.88
CA TYR A 250 -11.84 -19.53 3.11
C TYR A 250 -10.99 -20.07 1.95
N LEU A 251 -10.43 -19.18 1.12
CA LEU A 251 -9.56 -19.60 0.01
C LEU A 251 -8.25 -20.18 0.50
N LEU A 252 -7.69 -19.69 1.61
CA LEU A 252 -6.49 -20.25 2.21
C LEU A 252 -6.69 -21.71 2.62
N ASN A 253 -7.86 -22.06 3.16
CA ASN A 253 -8.19 -23.44 3.52
C ASN A 253 -8.53 -24.29 2.30
N ALA A 254 -9.27 -23.75 1.33
CA ALA A 254 -9.55 -24.42 0.08
C ALA A 254 -8.26 -24.83 -0.66
N LEU A 255 -7.28 -23.92 -0.78
CA LEU A 255 -5.99 -24.15 -1.43
C LEU A 255 -5.15 -25.28 -0.79
N LYS A 256 -5.39 -25.64 0.47
CA LYS A 256 -4.69 -26.77 1.13
C LYS A 256 -5.19 -28.13 0.67
N ILE A 257 -6.43 -28.20 0.20
CA ILE A 257 -7.14 -29.46 -0.11
C ILE A 257 -7.23 -29.67 -1.63
N ILE A 258 -7.26 -28.58 -2.40
CA ILE A 258 -7.42 -28.62 -3.85
C ILE A 258 -6.16 -29.16 -4.55
N PRO A 259 -6.32 -30.02 -5.58
CA PRO A 259 -5.21 -30.47 -6.42
C PRO A 259 -4.42 -29.30 -7.03
N LYS A 260 -3.09 -29.43 -7.08
CA LYS A 260 -2.19 -28.36 -7.55
C LYS A 260 -2.34 -27.98 -9.03
N ASP A 261 -3.05 -28.79 -9.81
CA ASP A 261 -3.32 -28.56 -11.24
C ASP A 261 -4.68 -27.88 -11.49
N CYS A 262 -5.47 -27.63 -10.44
CA CYS A 262 -6.68 -26.84 -10.53
C CYS A 262 -6.35 -25.34 -10.49
N ILE A 263 -7.00 -24.58 -11.36
CA ILE A 263 -6.71 -23.15 -11.55
C ILE A 263 -7.91 -22.25 -11.28
N CYS A 264 -9.09 -22.84 -11.06
CA CYS A 264 -10.33 -22.15 -10.76
C CYS A 264 -11.11 -22.87 -9.66
N LEU A 265 -11.97 -22.13 -8.97
CA LEU A 265 -12.97 -22.63 -8.05
C LEU A 265 -14.35 -22.20 -8.51
N ILE A 266 -15.28 -23.14 -8.54
CA ILE A 266 -16.72 -22.85 -8.63
C ILE A 266 -17.22 -22.72 -7.19
N LEU A 267 -17.75 -21.55 -6.84
CA LEU A 267 -18.30 -21.21 -5.54
C LEU A 267 -19.81 -21.30 -5.61
N ASN A 268 -20.42 -22.12 -4.75
CA ASN A 268 -21.85 -22.34 -4.70
C ASN A 268 -22.51 -21.45 -3.65
N LYS A 269 -23.82 -21.21 -3.82
CA LYS A 269 -24.65 -20.40 -2.90
C LYS A 269 -24.71 -20.93 -1.46
N ASP A 270 -24.44 -22.21 -1.24
CA ASP A 270 -24.33 -22.82 0.10
C ASP A 270 -22.95 -22.62 0.76
N GLY A 271 -22.03 -21.92 0.10
CA GLY A 271 -20.67 -21.68 0.56
C GLY A 271 -19.69 -22.83 0.27
N THR A 272 -20.13 -23.90 -0.39
CA THR A 272 -19.22 -24.97 -0.85
C THR A 272 -18.43 -24.53 -2.09
N CYS A 273 -17.28 -25.17 -2.33
CA CYS A 273 -16.50 -24.94 -3.54
C CYS A 273 -16.11 -26.23 -4.25
N ILE A 274 -16.03 -26.17 -5.57
CA ILE A 274 -15.64 -27.28 -6.44
C ILE A 274 -14.42 -26.84 -7.27
N PRO A 275 -13.29 -27.57 -7.21
CA PRO A 275 -12.11 -27.23 -7.99
C PRO A 275 -12.29 -27.60 -9.48
N ARG A 276 -11.81 -26.74 -10.37
CA ARG A 276 -11.86 -26.93 -11.83
C ARG A 276 -10.47 -26.81 -12.45
N LYS A 277 -10.19 -27.68 -13.45
CA LYS A 277 -8.99 -27.63 -14.29
C LYS A 277 -9.28 -26.81 -15.56
N GLU A 278 -8.24 -26.19 -16.11
CA GLU A 278 -8.31 -25.30 -17.29
C GLU A 278 -8.93 -25.99 -18.53
N ASN A 279 -8.77 -27.31 -18.66
CA ASN A 279 -9.20 -28.07 -19.84
C ASN A 279 -10.70 -28.44 -19.88
N ASN A 280 -11.49 -28.08 -18.86
CA ASN A 280 -12.92 -28.35 -18.84
C ASN A 280 -13.72 -27.06 -19.08
N LEU A 281 -13.39 -26.24 -20.09
CA LEU A 281 -14.33 -25.22 -20.57
C LEU A 281 -15.58 -25.95 -21.10
N CYS A 282 -16.77 -25.59 -20.62
CA CYS A 282 -18.01 -26.14 -21.15
C CYS A 282 -18.18 -25.70 -22.62
N PHE A 283 -17.78 -26.56 -23.56
CA PHE A 283 -18.53 -26.71 -24.80
C PHE A 283 -19.78 -27.53 -24.44
N ASN A 284 -20.82 -26.85 -23.98
CA ASN A 284 -22.18 -27.39 -23.92
C ASN A 284 -23.09 -26.19 -23.89
N ASP A 285 -23.27 -25.60 -25.07
CA ASP A 285 -24.54 -25.06 -25.54
C ASP A 285 -24.41 -24.89 -27.06
N LEU A 286 -25.27 -25.62 -27.81
CA LEU A 286 -25.57 -25.51 -29.25
C LEU A 286 -24.97 -26.50 -30.27
N ASP A 287 -24.83 -27.79 -29.93
CA ASP A 287 -24.88 -28.87 -30.94
C ASP A 287 -26.11 -29.78 -30.73
N GLU A 288 -27.31 -29.19 -30.80
CA GLU A 288 -28.53 -29.93 -31.16
C GLU A 288 -29.47 -29.02 -31.96
N ILE A 289 -29.20 -28.85 -33.26
CA ILE A 289 -30.29 -28.74 -34.25
C ILE A 289 -30.14 -29.96 -35.15
N LYS A 290 -30.92 -30.98 -34.80
CA LYS A 290 -31.16 -32.15 -35.64
C LYS A 290 -31.85 -31.69 -36.91
N ASP A 291 -31.40 -32.27 -38.02
CA ASP A 291 -32.09 -32.35 -39.29
C ASP A 291 -33.61 -32.55 -39.08
N VAL A 292 -34.40 -31.63 -39.62
CA VAL A 292 -35.79 -31.90 -39.97
C VAL A 292 -35.87 -31.76 -41.48
N ASN A 293 -36.09 -32.91 -42.11
CA ASN A 293 -36.41 -33.07 -43.51
C ASN A 293 -37.57 -32.15 -43.93
N ASP A 294 -37.40 -31.47 -45.07
CA ASP A 294 -38.39 -31.35 -46.15
C ASP A 294 -37.65 -31.13 -47.48
#